data_AF-A0A3D5Q190-F1
#
_entry.id   AF-A0A3D5Q190-F1
#
_cell.length_a   1.000
_cell.length_b   1.000
_cell.length_c   1.000
_cell.angle_alpha   90.00
_cell.angle_beta   90.00
_cell.angle_gamma   90.00
#
_symmetry.space_group_name_H-M   'P 1'
#
loop_
_entity.id
_entity.type
_entity.pdbx_description
1 polymer ?
#
loop_
_entity_poly.entity_id
_entity_poly.type
_entity_poly.pdbx_seq_one_letter_code
_entity_poly.pdbx_strand_id
1 'polypeptide(L)'
;MKIHFLDLVSHQSKGNTPGQRGINPPRLLLESFLVFIALGACLLKLPFATVEPVTWMEAAFTATSAVTVTGLVVVDTGSQYTLFGQLVILTLIQLGGLGLMTFAVLT
;
A
#
# COMPACT_ATOMS: atom_id res chain seq x y z
N MET A 1 -39.48 2.32 -40.21
CA MET A 1 -39.47 2.88 -38.83
C MET A 1 -38.27 2.38 -38.00
N LYS A 2 -37.06 2.29 -38.58
CA LYS A 2 -35.81 1.80 -37.94
C LYS A 2 -34.60 2.72 -38.17
N ILE A 3 -34.80 3.84 -38.84
CA ILE A 3 -33.76 4.81 -39.26
C ILE A 3 -33.60 5.99 -38.29
N HIS A 4 -34.62 6.32 -37.47
CA HIS A 4 -34.56 7.44 -36.53
C HIS A 4 -33.90 7.09 -35.17
N PHE A 5 -33.65 5.80 -34.89
CA PHE A 5 -33.01 5.35 -33.65
C PHE A 5 -31.47 5.27 -33.78
N LEU A 6 -30.95 5.14 -35.02
CA LEU A 6 -29.51 5.05 -35.29
C LEU A 6 -28.80 6.42 -35.23
N ASP A 7 -29.49 7.52 -35.52
CA ASP A 7 -28.93 8.87 -35.39
C ASP A 7 -28.78 9.33 -33.92
N LEU A 8 -29.54 8.74 -32.99
CA LEU A 8 -29.34 9.01 -31.56
C LEU A 8 -28.13 8.28 -30.96
N VAL A 9 -27.69 7.17 -31.58
CA VAL A 9 -26.50 6.43 -31.14
C VAL A 9 -25.21 7.04 -31.72
N SER A 10 -25.24 7.58 -32.94
CA SER A 10 -24.07 8.20 -33.57
C SER A 10 -23.64 9.52 -32.90
N HIS A 11 -24.56 10.23 -32.22
CA HIS A 11 -24.28 11.49 -31.53
C HIS A 11 -23.56 11.36 -30.18
N GLN A 12 -23.42 10.15 -29.61
CA GLN A 12 -22.69 9.93 -28.35
C GLN A 12 -21.23 9.52 -28.56
N SER A 13 -20.76 9.37 -29.81
CA SER A 13 -19.37 9.01 -30.15
C SER A 13 -18.51 10.24 -30.48
N LYS A 14 -18.54 11.28 -29.64
CA LYS A 14 -17.60 12.41 -29.73
C LYS A 14 -17.22 12.93 -28.35
N GLY A 15 -16.05 12.52 -27.89
CA GLY A 15 -15.44 12.97 -26.64
C GLY A 15 -13.98 12.54 -26.57
N ASN A 16 -13.14 13.16 -27.41
CA ASN A 16 -11.69 13.13 -27.25
C ASN A 16 -11.32 14.05 -26.07
N THR A 17 -10.87 13.45 -24.96
CA THR A 17 -10.09 14.16 -23.93
C THR A 17 -8.89 13.27 -23.55
N PRO A 18 -7.64 13.73 -23.74
CA PRO A 18 -6.45 12.98 -23.36
C PRO A 18 -6.33 12.96 -21.84
N GLY A 19 -6.27 11.77 -21.23
CA GLY A 19 -5.93 11.62 -19.81
C GLY A 19 -7.06 11.22 -18.86
N GLN A 20 -7.94 10.28 -19.23
CA GLN A 20 -8.73 9.57 -18.23
C GLN A 20 -7.85 8.50 -17.56
N ARG A 21 -7.20 8.86 -16.45
CA ARG A 21 -6.69 7.85 -15.50
C ARG A 21 -7.92 7.19 -14.87
N GLY A 22 -8.39 6.10 -15.47
CA GLY A 22 -9.27 5.18 -14.77
C GLY A 22 -8.56 4.81 -13.46
N ILE A 23 -9.16 5.19 -12.34
CA ILE A 23 -8.60 4.89 -11.03
C ILE A 23 -8.86 3.40 -10.84
N ASN A 24 -7.90 2.56 -11.23
CA ASN A 24 -7.97 1.14 -10.97
C ASN A 24 -7.90 0.98 -9.45
N PRO A 25 -8.97 0.56 -8.76
CA PRO A 25 -8.98 0.47 -7.31
C PRO A 25 -7.80 -0.36 -6.77
N PRO A 26 -7.43 -1.51 -7.39
CA PRO A 26 -6.26 -2.28 -6.97
C PRO A 26 -4.93 -1.52 -7.11
N ARG A 27 -4.81 -0.62 -8.08
CA ARG A 27 -3.58 0.16 -8.31
C ARG A 27 -3.37 1.21 -7.23
N LEU A 28 -4.44 1.85 -6.78
CA LEU A 28 -4.38 2.80 -5.66
C LEU A 28 -3.90 2.12 -4.37
N LEU A 29 -4.36 0.88 -4.15
CA LEU A 29 -3.93 0.08 -3.01
C LEU A 29 -2.45 -0.31 -3.12
N LEU A 30 -1.99 -0.75 -4.29
CA LEU A 30 -0.58 -1.06 -4.49
C LEU A 30 0.33 0.16 -4.25
N GLU A 31 -0.06 1.34 -4.75
CA GLU A 31 0.70 2.57 -4.57
C GLU A 31 0.77 2.99 -3.09
N SER A 32 -0.32 2.89 -2.33
CA SER A 32 -0.32 3.21 -0.90
C SER A 32 0.55 2.25 -0.10
N PHE A 33 0.45 0.94 -0.37
CA PHE A 33 1.27 -0.08 0.29
C PHE A 33 2.76 0.15 0.02
N LEU A 34 3.15 0.44 -1.23
CA LEU A 34 4.54 0.74 -1.56
C LEU A 34 5.09 1.95 -0.80
N VAL A 35 4.30 3.01 -0.66
CA VAL A 35 4.71 4.20 0.11
C VAL A 35 4.90 3.85 1.59
N PHE A 36 3.96 3.12 2.20
CA PHE A 36 4.08 2.72 3.61
C PHE A 36 5.25 1.78 3.85
N ILE A 37 5.52 0.82 2.95
CA ILE A 37 6.65 -0.10 3.05
C ILE A 37 7.97 0.66 2.95
N ALA A 38 8.10 1.57 1.97
CA ALA A 38 9.31 2.37 1.79
C ALA A 38 9.57 3.27 3.01
N LEU A 39 8.53 3.93 3.52
CA LEU A 39 8.60 4.77 4.71
C LEU A 39 8.97 3.92 5.94
N GLY A 40 8.26 2.81 6.15
CA GLY A 40 8.50 1.88 7.25
C GLY A 40 9.92 1.31 7.24
N ALA A 41 10.38 0.81 6.10
CA ALA A 41 11.74 0.31 5.95
C ALA A 41 12.80 1.39 6.25
N CYS A 42 12.58 2.62 5.79
CA CYS A 42 13.47 3.74 6.10
C CYS A 42 13.48 4.09 7.60
N LEU A 43 12.32 4.09 8.26
CA LEU A 43 12.21 4.32 9.70
C LEU A 43 12.84 3.20 10.52
N LEU A 44 12.66 1.93 10.12
CA LEU A 44 13.28 0.78 10.80
C LEU A 44 14.81 0.75 10.61
N LYS A 45 15.34 1.32 9.51
CA LYS A 45 16.80 1.38 9.29
C LYS A 45 17.49 2.45 10.15
N LEU A 46 16.74 3.31 10.84
CA LEU A 46 17.31 4.36 11.68
C LEU A 46 17.99 3.72 12.91
N PRO A 47 19.21 4.13 13.29
CA PRO A 47 19.90 3.57 14.47
C PRO A 47 19.14 3.82 15.79
N PHE A 48 18.12 4.67 15.80
CA PHE A 48 17.22 4.87 16.93
C PHE A 48 16.17 3.76 17.07
N ALA A 49 15.86 3.05 15.98
CA ALA A 49 14.87 1.98 15.92
C ALA A 49 15.46 0.60 16.20
N THR A 50 16.79 0.43 16.11
CA THR A 50 17.47 -0.87 16.07
C THR A 50 18.52 -0.97 17.17
N VAL A 51 18.52 -2.05 17.94
CA VAL A 51 19.50 -2.36 18.97
C VAL A 51 20.78 -2.90 18.35
N GLU A 52 20.65 -3.81 17.37
CA GLU A 52 21.76 -4.27 16.54
C GLU A 52 21.56 -3.82 15.08
N PRO A 53 22.64 -3.63 14.30
CA PRO A 53 22.55 -3.20 12.92
C PRO A 53 21.90 -4.27 12.03
N VAL A 54 20.64 -4.02 11.65
CA VAL A 54 19.86 -4.85 10.73
C VAL A 54 20.21 -4.53 9.26
N THR A 55 20.17 -5.53 8.39
CA THR A 55 20.39 -5.35 6.96
C THR A 55 19.21 -4.65 6.29
N TRP A 56 19.46 -4.03 5.13
CA TRP A 56 18.39 -3.41 4.33
C TRP A 56 17.30 -4.41 3.92
N MET A 57 17.68 -5.66 3.67
CA MET A 57 16.75 -6.70 3.23
C MET A 57 15.84 -7.15 4.36
N GLU A 58 16.37 -7.29 5.58
CA GLU A 58 15.60 -7.59 6.79
C GLU A 58 14.62 -6.46 7.13
N ALA A 59 15.07 -5.19 7.10
CA ALA A 59 14.21 -4.04 7.37
C ALA A 59 13.06 -3.92 6.36
N ALA A 60 13.35 -4.11 5.06
CA ALA A 60 12.33 -4.09 4.02
C ALA A 60 11.34 -5.27 4.14
N PHE A 61 11.84 -6.46 4.48
CA PHE A 61 10.98 -7.63 4.69
C PHE A 61 10.06 -7.44 5.90
N THR A 62 10.60 -7.00 7.03
CA THR A 62 9.81 -6.72 8.24
C THR A 62 8.77 -5.63 7.97
N ALA A 63 9.13 -4.54 7.30
CA ALA A 63 8.19 -3.47 6.94
C ALA A 63 7.07 -3.98 6.01
N THR A 64 7.43 -4.79 5.00
CA THR A 64 6.46 -5.41 4.08
C THR A 64 5.50 -6.31 4.83
N SER A 65 6.01 -7.23 5.65
CA SER A 65 5.18 -8.18 6.38
C SER A 65 4.27 -7.51 7.42
N ALA A 66 4.75 -6.43 8.05
CA ALA A 66 3.97 -5.63 8.97
C ALA A 66 2.79 -4.94 8.25
N VAL A 67 3.05 -4.27 7.11
CA VAL A 67 2.01 -3.62 6.30
C VAL A 67 1.02 -4.61 5.72
N THR A 68 1.44 -5.81 5.31
CA THR A 68 0.53 -6.84 4.81
C THR A 68 -0.12 -7.67 5.93
N VAL A 69 0.16 -7.35 7.20
CA VAL A 69 -0.41 -8.01 8.39
C VAL A 69 -0.20 -9.54 8.34
N THR A 70 0.92 -9.99 7.79
CA THR A 70 1.22 -11.42 7.65
C THR A 70 1.89 -11.98 8.91
N GLY A 71 2.66 -11.14 9.62
CA GLY A 71 3.32 -11.51 10.87
C GLY A 71 4.62 -12.31 10.70
N LEU A 72 5.28 -12.21 9.54
CA LEU A 72 6.57 -12.84 9.30
C LEU A 72 7.71 -11.89 9.67
N VAL A 73 8.67 -12.40 10.43
CA VAL A 73 9.85 -11.64 10.86
C VAL A 73 11.11 -12.45 10.60
N VAL A 74 12.11 -11.82 9.97
CA VAL A 74 13.43 -12.45 9.69
C VAL A 74 14.31 -12.44 10.94
N VAL A 75 14.14 -11.40 11.76
CA VAL A 75 14.89 -11.16 12.99
C VAL A 75 13.91 -10.96 14.14
N ASP A 76 14.29 -11.38 15.35
CA ASP A 76 13.41 -11.30 16.52
C ASP A 76 13.06 -9.84 16.85
N THR A 77 11.79 -9.49 16.68
CA THR A 77 11.35 -8.10 16.82
C THR A 77 11.47 -7.54 18.23
N GLY A 78 11.46 -8.41 19.25
CA GLY A 78 11.48 -8.05 20.65
C GLY A 78 12.87 -7.72 21.18
N SER A 79 13.90 -8.38 20.65
CA SER A 79 15.29 -8.14 21.04
C SER A 79 16.03 -7.18 20.09
N GLN A 80 15.69 -7.19 18.79
CA GLN A 80 16.41 -6.43 17.76
C GLN A 80 15.93 -4.98 17.61
N TYR A 81 14.64 -4.72 17.85
CA TYR A 81 14.09 -3.38 17.72
C TYR A 81 13.89 -2.74 19.09
N THR A 82 14.23 -1.45 19.18
CA THR A 82 13.94 -0.63 20.35
C THR A 82 12.43 -0.43 20.48
N LEU A 83 11.98 0.10 21.63
CA LEU A 83 10.58 0.49 21.83
C LEU A 83 10.06 1.38 20.68
N PHE A 84 10.92 2.25 20.13
CA PHE A 84 10.56 3.08 18.98
C PHE A 84 10.33 2.24 17.71
N GLY A 85 11.23 1.31 17.39
CA GLY A 85 11.05 0.42 16.24
C GLY A 85 9.78 -0.45 16.36
N GLN A 86 9.50 -0.95 17.56
CA GLN A 86 8.27 -1.70 17.85
C GLN A 86 7.01 -0.84 17.63
N LEU A 87 7.00 0.42 18.05
CA LEU A 87 5.90 1.35 17.78
C LEU A 87 5.70 1.63 16.30
N VAL A 88 6.78 1.74 15.52
CA VAL A 88 6.69 1.89 14.07
C VAL A 88 6.05 0.64 13.45
N ILE A 89 6.47 -0.55 13.85
CA ILE A 89 5.90 -1.82 13.36
C ILE A 89 4.42 -1.94 13.71
N LEU A 90 4.03 -1.61 14.94
CA LEU A 90 2.61 -1.59 15.35
C LEU A 90 1.79 -0.60 14.51
N THR A 91 2.34 0.57 14.21
CA THR A 91 1.68 1.57 13.36
C THR A 91 1.50 1.04 11.94
N LEU A 92 2.53 0.40 11.36
CA LEU A 92 2.46 -0.22 10.04
C LEU A 92 1.41 -1.33 9.97
N ILE A 93 1.30 -2.16 11.01
CA ILE A 93 0.27 -3.20 11.13
C ILE A 93 -1.13 -2.60 11.12
N GLN A 94 -1.35 -1.55 11.92
CA GLN A 94 -2.66 -0.89 12.00
C GLN A 94 -3.04 -0.22 10.67
N LEU A 95 -2.10 0.49 10.04
CA LEU A 95 -2.33 1.12 8.74
C LEU A 95 -2.58 0.08 7.64
N GLY A 96 -1.84 -1.03 7.66
CA GLY A 96 -2.03 -2.17 6.77
C GLY A 96 -3.42 -2.80 6.89
N GLY A 97 -3.85 -3.10 8.11
CA GLY A 97 -5.16 -3.69 8.40
C GLY A 97 -6.32 -2.77 7.99
N LEU A 98 -6.24 -1.47 8.32
CA LEU A 98 -7.26 -0.50 7.93
C LEU A 98 -7.32 -0.30 6.41
N GLY A 99 -6.17 -0.36 5.73
CA GLY A 99 -6.07 -0.23 4.27
C GLY A 99 -6.80 -1.36 3.54
N LEU A 100 -6.60 -2.61 3.94
CA LEU A 100 -7.29 -3.75 3.33
C LEU A 100 -8.80 -3.73 3.60
N MET A 101 -9.22 -3.40 4.82
CA MET A 101 -10.64 -3.37 5.20
C MET A 101 -11.42 -2.29 4.43
N THR A 102 -10.84 -1.10 4.30
CA THR A 102 -11.47 0.00 3.57
C THR A 102 -11.64 -0.34 2.09
N PHE A 103 -10.63 -0.99 1.50
CA PHE A 103 -10.69 -1.44 0.12
C PHE A 103 -11.71 -2.56 -0.12
N ALA A 104 -11.77 -3.53 0.81
CA ALA A 104 -12.73 -4.63 0.75
C ALA A 104 -14.20 -4.13 0.78
N VAL A 105 -14.47 -2.99 1.42
CA VAL A 105 -15.81 -2.37 1.43
C VAL A 105 -16.10 -1.55 0.17
N LEU A 106 -15.07 -0.98 -0.46
CA LEU A 106 -15.22 -0.09 -1.63
C LEU A 106 -15.25 -0.83 -2.98
N THR A 107 -14.77 -2.07 -3.04
CA THR A 107 -14.77 -2.90 -4.26
C THR A 107 -15.99 -3.81 -4.35
#